data_AF-A0A537KRF7-F1
#
_entry.id   AF-A0A537KRF7-F1
#
_cell.length_a   1.000
_cell.length_b   1.000
_cell.length_c   1.000
_cell.angle_alpha   90.00
_cell.angle_beta   90.00
_cell.angle_gamma   90.00
#
_symmetry.space_group_name_H-M   'P 1'
#
loop_
_entity.id
_entity.type
_entity.pdbx_description
1 polymer ?
#
loop_
_entity_poly.entity_id
_entity_poly.type
_entity_poly.pdbx_seq_one_letter_code
_entity_poly.pdbx_strand_id
1 'polypeptide(L)'
;MHDRIARQIAAIVAVVPGNVALFFPSYELLEEAHSRFLAFHAGKKILVERPGWTKTQRDGAIEALRVARAEGGAVLFAVQGGSLSEGVDYEGNVLTAVVVVGLPLSPPNVEVEALKEYYCRKFGFAKGYDYAYVFPAVNKVLQAAGRAIRSERDRAAIILLEGRLLEPRYARCLPPDFETRPSKVPASEIRAFLEASEPIADERGALPPTLGATPAVAPAIVGNG
;
A
#
# COMPACT_ATOMS: atom_id res chain seq x y z
N MET A 1 15.25 -5.03 -11.89
CA MET A 1 14.36 -5.00 -10.71
C MET A 1 13.14 -4.12 -10.97
N HIS A 2 13.34 -2.85 -11.36
CA HIS A 2 12.27 -1.87 -11.58
C HIS A 2 11.24 -2.25 -12.66
N ASP A 3 11.66 -2.93 -13.74
CA ASP A 3 10.73 -3.42 -14.78
C ASP A 3 9.73 -4.45 -14.25
N ARG A 4 10.16 -5.30 -13.30
CA ARG A 4 9.29 -6.30 -12.66
C ARG A 4 8.25 -5.61 -11.79
N ILE A 5 8.66 -4.62 -11.00
CA ILE A 5 7.76 -3.82 -10.15
C ILE A 5 6.73 -3.09 -11.03
N ALA A 6 7.18 -2.38 -12.07
CA ALA A 6 6.29 -1.64 -12.97
C ALA A 6 5.28 -2.57 -13.67
N ARG A 7 5.72 -3.75 -14.14
CA ARG A 7 4.83 -4.75 -14.76
C ARG A 7 3.80 -5.30 -13.78
N GLN A 8 4.20 -5.61 -12.54
CA GLN A 8 3.28 -6.10 -11.51
C GLN A 8 2.25 -5.04 -11.15
N ILE A 9 2.69 -3.80 -10.95
CA ILE A 9 1.80 -2.66 -10.69
C ILE A 9 0.83 -2.47 -11.86
N ALA A 10 1.30 -2.49 -13.11
CA ALA A 10 0.44 -2.36 -14.29
C ALA A 10 -0.63 -3.46 -14.35
N ALA A 11 -0.25 -4.71 -14.08
CA ALA A 11 -1.21 -5.82 -14.03
C ALA A 11 -2.26 -5.65 -12.93
N ILE A 12 -1.88 -5.14 -11.75
CA ILE A 12 -2.81 -4.85 -10.65
C ILE A 12 -3.74 -3.68 -11.03
N VAL A 13 -3.19 -2.58 -11.53
CA VAL A 13 -3.97 -1.40 -11.90
C VAL A 13 -5.00 -1.72 -12.98
N ALA A 14 -4.64 -2.57 -13.94
CA ALA A 14 -5.53 -2.96 -15.05
C ALA A 14 -6.78 -3.74 -14.59
N VAL A 15 -6.72 -4.41 -13.44
CA VAL A 15 -7.85 -5.22 -12.93
C VAL A 15 -8.69 -4.53 -11.85
N VAL A 16 -8.21 -3.41 -11.30
CA VAL A 16 -8.91 -2.70 -10.23
C VAL A 16 -9.86 -1.64 -10.81
N PRO A 17 -11.18 -1.78 -10.65
CA PRO A 17 -12.12 -0.70 -10.95
C PRO A 17 -11.96 0.45 -9.94
N GLY A 18 -11.67 1.67 -10.40
CA GLY A 18 -11.46 2.83 -9.53
C GLY A 18 -10.00 3.09 -9.17
N ASN A 19 -9.78 3.71 -8.00
CA ASN A 19 -8.50 4.30 -7.67
C ASN A 19 -7.53 3.30 -7.03
N VAL A 20 -6.26 3.42 -7.40
CA VAL A 20 -5.16 2.62 -6.83
C VAL A 20 -4.10 3.57 -6.28
N ALA A 21 -3.75 3.43 -5.00
CA ALA A 21 -2.57 4.10 -4.44
C ALA A 21 -1.38 3.15 -4.41
N LEU A 22 -0.22 3.67 -4.82
CA LEU A 22 1.05 2.98 -4.87
C LEU A 22 2.03 3.71 -3.94
N PHE A 23 2.44 3.06 -2.85
CA PHE A 23 3.34 3.64 -1.85
C PHE A 23 4.74 3.06 -1.97
N PHE A 24 5.70 3.91 -2.35
CA PHE A 24 7.10 3.55 -2.59
C PHE A 24 8.00 3.90 -1.40
N PRO A 25 9.11 3.21 -1.17
CA PRO A 25 9.98 3.45 -0.01
C PRO A 25 10.85 4.72 -0.18
N SER A 26 10.96 5.25 -1.40
CA SER A 26 11.71 6.47 -1.72
C SER A 26 11.14 7.14 -2.98
N TYR A 27 11.40 8.44 -3.12
CA TYR A 27 11.07 9.18 -4.36
C TYR A 27 11.85 8.65 -5.57
N GLU A 28 13.09 8.20 -5.37
CA GLU A 28 13.89 7.62 -6.44
C GLU A 28 13.20 6.38 -7.05
N LEU A 29 12.76 5.43 -6.21
CA LEU A 29 12.05 4.24 -6.70
C LEU A 29 10.70 4.60 -7.31
N LEU A 30 10.02 5.61 -6.76
CA LEU A 30 8.75 6.12 -7.29
C LEU A 30 8.92 6.66 -8.72
N GLU A 31 9.86 7.57 -8.95
CA GLU A 31 10.12 8.14 -10.30
C GLU A 31 10.54 7.04 -11.28
N GLU A 32 11.38 6.12 -10.81
CA GLU A 32 11.89 5.03 -11.63
C GLU A 32 10.79 4.04 -12.06
N ALA A 33 9.89 3.68 -11.13
CA ALA A 33 8.74 2.84 -11.42
C ALA A 33 7.69 3.58 -12.27
N HIS A 34 7.43 4.86 -11.98
CA HIS A 34 6.49 5.70 -12.70
C HIS A 34 6.88 5.84 -14.18
N SER A 35 8.15 6.16 -14.47
CA SER A 35 8.62 6.30 -15.86
C SER A 35 8.40 5.04 -16.71
N ARG A 36 8.63 3.86 -16.13
CA ARG A 36 8.38 2.56 -16.78
C ARG A 36 6.89 2.22 -16.86
N PHE A 37 6.12 2.59 -15.85
CA PHE A 37 4.68 2.36 -15.80
C PHE A 37 3.94 3.07 -16.94
N LEU A 38 4.40 4.25 -17.37
CA LEU A 38 3.78 5.01 -18.46
C LEU A 38 3.67 4.21 -19.77
N ALA A 39 4.59 3.28 -20.04
CA ALA A 39 4.55 2.44 -21.24
C ALA A 39 3.32 1.50 -21.30
N PHE A 40 2.68 1.22 -20.16
CA PHE A 40 1.56 0.27 -20.07
C PHE A 40 0.20 0.90 -20.36
N HIS A 41 0.10 2.23 -20.52
CA HIS A 41 -1.14 2.94 -20.88
C HIS A 41 -2.37 2.50 -20.07
N ALA A 42 -2.32 2.68 -18.75
CA ALA A 42 -3.33 2.16 -17.83
C ALA A 42 -4.77 2.70 -18.00
N GLY A 43 -4.99 3.68 -18.90
CA GLY A 43 -6.31 4.28 -19.14
C GLY A 43 -6.89 5.04 -17.95
N LYS A 44 -6.07 5.33 -16.93
CA LYS A 44 -6.44 6.01 -15.68
C LYS A 44 -5.63 7.28 -15.53
N LYS A 45 -6.21 8.29 -14.87
CA LYS A 45 -5.49 9.52 -14.51
C LYS A 45 -4.31 9.18 -13.58
N ILE A 46 -3.16 9.79 -13.79
CA ILE A 46 -1.98 9.57 -12.95
C ILE A 46 -1.74 10.80 -12.08
N LEU A 47 -1.59 10.58 -10.78
CA LEU A 47 -1.20 11.59 -9.79
C LEU A 47 0.13 11.16 -9.17
N VAL A 48 1.07 12.09 -9.04
CA VAL A 48 2.43 11.79 -8.57
C VAL A 48 2.83 12.76 -7.47
N GLU A 49 3.01 12.25 -6.25
CA GLU A 49 3.53 13.01 -5.12
C GLU A 49 4.93 13.56 -5.42
N ARG A 50 5.20 14.80 -5.01
CA ARG A 50 6.55 15.39 -5.07
C ARG A 50 7.00 15.80 -3.67
N PRO A 51 8.33 15.86 -3.42
CA PRO A 51 8.85 16.39 -2.17
C PRO A 51 8.33 17.81 -1.90
N GLY A 52 7.98 18.10 -0.65
CA GLY A 52 7.57 19.44 -0.23
C GLY A 52 6.13 19.84 -0.56
N TRP A 53 5.25 18.87 -0.85
CA TRP A 53 3.82 19.15 -1.03
C TRP A 53 3.19 19.86 0.17
N THR A 54 2.54 20.97 -0.12
CA THR A 54 1.71 21.72 0.83
C THR A 54 0.40 20.97 1.12
N LYS A 55 -0.30 21.38 2.18
CA LYS A 55 -1.64 20.86 2.50
C LYS A 55 -2.61 21.05 1.34
N THR A 56 -2.60 22.21 0.68
CA THR A 56 -3.48 22.49 -0.46
C THR A 56 -3.25 21.54 -1.64
N GLN A 57 -1.99 21.22 -1.96
CA GLN A 57 -1.67 20.27 -3.03
C GLN A 57 -2.15 18.85 -2.68
N ARG A 58 -1.99 18.47 -1.42
CA ARG A 58 -2.47 17.18 -0.90
C ARG A 58 -3.99 17.07 -0.97
N ASP A 59 -4.70 18.08 -0.47
CA ASP A 59 -6.17 18.13 -0.50
C ASP A 59 -6.69 18.10 -1.95
N GLY A 60 -6.04 18.83 -2.86
CA GLY A 60 -6.35 18.79 -4.28
C GLY A 60 -6.13 17.41 -4.93
N ALA A 61 -5.10 16.67 -4.52
CA ALA A 61 -4.88 15.30 -5.00
C ALA A 61 -5.96 14.33 -4.52
N ILE A 62 -6.40 14.45 -3.26
CA ILE A 62 -7.50 13.64 -2.71
C ILE A 62 -8.80 13.94 -3.45
N GLU A 63 -9.08 15.21 -3.72
CA GLU A 63 -10.28 15.59 -4.47
C GLU A 63 -10.22 15.09 -5.92
N ALA A 64 -9.05 15.15 -6.55
CA ALA A 64 -8.84 14.57 -7.88
C ALA A 64 -9.08 13.06 -7.90
N LEU A 65 -8.74 12.32 -6.82
CA LEU A 65 -9.08 10.90 -6.69
C LEU A 65 -10.60 10.71 -6.58
N ARG A 66 -11.30 11.52 -5.79
CA ARG A 66 -12.77 11.43 -5.66
C ARG A 66 -13.47 11.60 -7.00
N VAL A 67 -13.09 12.61 -7.77
CA VAL A 67 -13.62 12.85 -9.12
C VAL A 67 -13.29 11.69 -10.05
N ALA A 68 -12.02 11.25 -10.06
CA ALA A 68 -11.57 10.20 -10.97
C ALA A 68 -12.30 8.86 -10.74
N ARG A 69 -12.84 8.61 -9.53
CA ARG A 69 -13.60 7.39 -9.23
C ARG A 69 -14.78 7.18 -10.18
N ALA A 70 -15.44 8.24 -10.61
CA ALA A 70 -16.55 8.19 -11.58
C ALA A 70 -16.08 8.06 -13.04
N GLU A 71 -14.79 8.33 -13.31
CA GLU A 71 -14.19 8.39 -14.65
C GLU A 71 -13.27 7.19 -14.94
N GLY A 72 -13.50 6.05 -14.29
CA GLY A 72 -12.69 4.84 -14.45
C GLY A 72 -11.49 4.73 -13.50
N GLY A 73 -11.24 5.76 -12.69
CA GLY A 73 -10.27 5.77 -11.61
C GLY A 73 -8.94 6.47 -11.93
N ALA A 74 -8.12 6.61 -10.91
CA ALA A 74 -6.79 7.20 -10.94
C ALA A 74 -5.75 6.30 -10.27
N VAL A 75 -4.49 6.49 -10.64
CA VAL A 75 -3.33 5.88 -10.01
C VAL A 75 -2.55 6.97 -9.28
N LEU A 76 -2.47 6.85 -7.95
CA LEU A 76 -1.65 7.71 -7.12
C LEU A 76 -0.29 7.06 -6.88
N PHE A 77 0.77 7.71 -7.31
CA PHE A 77 2.15 7.41 -6.93
C PHE A 77 2.53 8.29 -5.74
N ALA A 78 2.86 7.68 -4.60
CA ALA A 78 3.21 8.36 -3.36
C ALA A 78 4.34 7.63 -2.62
N VAL A 79 4.98 8.28 -1.64
CA VAL A 79 6.03 7.65 -0.84
C VAL A 79 5.53 7.24 0.55
N GLN A 80 6.08 6.16 1.09
CA GLN A 80 5.89 5.71 2.46
C GLN A 80 6.53 6.71 3.42
N GLY A 81 5.79 7.16 4.42
CA GLY A 81 6.19 8.28 5.29
C GLY A 81 6.07 9.65 4.62
N GLY A 82 5.50 9.72 3.41
CA GLY A 82 5.17 10.96 2.72
C GLY A 82 3.85 11.55 3.18
N SER A 83 3.58 12.77 2.71
CA SER A 83 2.42 13.58 3.07
C SER A 83 1.07 12.94 2.73
N LEU A 84 1.05 12.06 1.73
CA LEU A 84 -0.13 11.31 1.31
C LEU A 84 -0.30 9.97 2.03
N SER A 85 0.79 9.43 2.59
CA SER A 85 0.74 8.22 3.43
C SER A 85 0.50 8.53 4.92
N GLU A 86 0.90 9.74 5.35
CA GLU A 86 0.79 10.22 6.73
C GLU A 86 -0.21 11.39 6.83
N GLY A 87 -1.24 11.22 7.66
CA GLY A 87 -2.18 12.29 7.98
C GLY A 87 -3.26 12.57 6.92
N VAL A 88 -3.45 11.66 5.95
CA VAL A 88 -4.58 11.68 5.02
C VAL A 88 -5.61 10.64 5.40
N ASP A 89 -6.88 11.01 5.25
CA ASP A 89 -7.99 10.08 5.31
C ASP A 89 -8.55 9.81 3.91
N TYR A 90 -8.63 8.53 3.54
CA TYR A 90 -9.24 8.07 2.28
C TYR A 90 -10.65 7.50 2.51
N GLU A 91 -11.36 8.07 3.48
CA GLU A 91 -12.76 7.78 3.82
C GLU A 91 -13.69 7.70 2.61
N GLY A 92 -14.65 6.76 2.67
CA GLY A 92 -15.71 6.63 1.67
C GLY A 92 -15.29 5.84 0.44
N ASN A 93 -14.45 4.82 0.62
CA ASN A 93 -13.93 3.98 -0.47
C ASN A 93 -13.29 4.81 -1.61
N VAL A 94 -12.54 5.86 -1.25
CA VAL A 94 -11.78 6.66 -2.23
C VAL A 94 -10.73 5.80 -2.92
N LEU A 95 -10.11 4.87 -2.19
CA LEU A 95 -9.16 3.90 -2.75
C LEU A 95 -9.81 2.52 -2.84
N THR A 96 -9.81 1.93 -4.03
CA THR A 96 -10.26 0.55 -4.22
C THR A 96 -9.13 -0.44 -3.88
N ALA A 97 -7.88 -0.02 -4.12
CA ALA A 97 -6.70 -0.82 -3.77
C ALA A 97 -5.53 0.04 -3.32
N VAL A 98 -4.71 -0.53 -2.44
CA VAL A 98 -3.43 0.01 -2.02
C VAL A 98 -2.33 -1.02 -2.28
N VAL A 99 -1.27 -0.58 -2.94
CA VAL A 99 -0.07 -1.36 -3.18
C VAL A 99 1.09 -0.72 -2.42
N VAL A 100 1.65 -1.43 -1.44
CA VAL A 100 2.87 -1.00 -0.76
C VAL A 100 4.06 -1.72 -1.38
N VAL A 101 4.99 -0.94 -1.93
CA VAL A 101 6.15 -1.43 -2.67
C VAL A 101 7.37 -1.45 -1.76
N GLY A 102 7.88 -2.64 -1.44
CA GLY A 102 9.08 -2.83 -0.64
C GLY A 102 9.02 -2.31 0.80
N LEU A 103 10.05 -2.63 1.59
CA LEU A 103 10.28 -2.06 2.91
C LEU A 103 11.09 -0.76 2.81
N PRO A 104 10.67 0.31 3.50
CA PRO A 104 11.42 1.55 3.63
C PRO A 104 12.50 1.37 4.71
N LEU A 105 13.47 0.50 4.45
CA LEU A 105 14.66 0.40 5.29
C LEU A 105 15.43 1.71 5.12
N SER A 106 15.44 2.52 6.19
CA SER A 106 16.17 3.78 6.19
C SER A 106 17.61 3.54 5.74
N PRO A 107 18.14 4.35 4.80
CA PRO A 107 19.56 4.30 4.51
C PRO A 107 20.35 4.59 5.80
N PRO A 108 21.53 3.99 5.97
CA PRO A 108 22.35 4.26 7.15
C PRO A 108 22.62 5.76 7.26
N ASN A 109 22.20 6.35 8.37
CA ASN A 109 22.52 7.73 8.73
C ASN A 109 22.99 7.77 10.19
N VAL A 110 23.57 8.90 10.59
CA VAL A 110 24.19 9.05 11.92
C VAL A 110 23.19 8.74 13.04
N GLU A 111 21.95 9.19 12.91
CA GLU A 111 20.91 8.99 13.92
C GLU A 111 20.48 7.52 14.03
N VAL A 112 20.20 6.88 12.89
CA VAL A 112 19.77 5.48 12.84
C VAL A 112 20.90 4.56 13.31
N GLU A 113 22.14 4.88 12.98
CA GLU A 113 23.29 4.09 13.41
C GLU A 113 23.55 4.25 14.91
N ALA A 114 23.46 5.46 15.45
CA ALA A 114 23.53 5.69 16.90
C ALA A 114 22.41 4.95 17.65
N LEU A 115 21.19 4.94 17.10
CA LEU A 115 20.06 4.22 17.66
C LEU A 115 20.29 2.70 17.61
N LYS A 116 20.82 2.18 16.50
CA LYS A 116 21.22 0.77 16.36
C LYS A 116 22.26 0.42 17.41
N GLU A 117 23.32 1.21 17.55
CA GLU A 117 24.35 0.97 18.56
C GLU A 117 23.77 0.94 19.98
N TYR A 118 22.92 1.91 20.32
CA TYR A 118 22.25 1.96 21.62
C TYR A 118 21.46 0.68 21.89
N TYR A 119 20.60 0.26 20.95
CA TYR A 119 19.81 -0.95 21.14
C TYR A 119 20.65 -2.23 21.11
N CYS A 120 21.71 -2.28 20.30
CA CYS A 120 22.66 -3.40 20.28
C CYS A 120 23.34 -3.56 21.64
N ARG A 121 23.80 -2.46 22.26
CA ARG A 121 24.41 -2.49 23.60
C ARG A 121 23.44 -2.96 24.67
N LYS A 122 22.16 -2.57 24.57
CA LYS A 122 21.14 -2.84 25.59
C LYS A 122 20.47 -4.22 25.45
N PHE A 123 20.28 -4.71 24.22
CA PHE A 123 19.42 -5.86 23.93
C PHE A 123 20.08 -6.92 23.03
N GLY A 124 21.35 -6.73 22.66
CA GLY A 124 22.09 -7.58 21.73
C GLY A 124 21.86 -7.23 20.26
N PHE A 125 22.77 -7.68 19.39
CA PHE A 125 22.81 -7.27 17.97
C PHE A 125 21.51 -7.54 17.21
N ALA A 126 20.92 -8.73 17.38
CA ALA A 126 19.72 -9.12 16.65
C ALA A 126 18.55 -8.18 16.93
N LYS A 127 18.24 -7.95 18.22
CA LYS A 127 17.18 -7.03 18.66
C LYS A 127 17.53 -5.57 18.36
N GLY A 128 18.82 -5.22 18.43
CA GLY A 128 19.29 -3.88 18.08
C GLY A 128 18.99 -3.50 16.64
N TYR A 129 19.27 -4.40 15.70
CA TYR A 129 18.89 -4.23 14.31
C TYR A 129 17.37 -4.18 14.13
N ASP A 130 16.62 -5.04 14.84
CA ASP A 130 15.17 -5.06 14.73
C ASP A 130 14.55 -3.71 15.13
N TYR A 131 14.94 -3.18 16.28
CA TYR A 131 14.41 -1.93 16.82
C TYR A 131 14.83 -0.71 16.00
N ALA A 132 16.02 -0.71 15.41
CA ALA A 132 16.49 0.42 14.61
C ALA A 132 16.00 0.41 13.15
N TYR A 133 15.79 -0.77 12.55
CA TYR A 133 15.48 -0.89 11.11
C TYR A 133 14.17 -1.62 10.82
N VAL A 134 13.96 -2.80 11.40
CA VAL A 134 12.83 -3.67 11.03
C VAL A 134 11.50 -3.11 11.51
N PHE A 135 11.37 -2.84 12.81
CA PHE A 135 10.12 -2.32 13.37
C PHE A 135 9.70 -0.98 12.74
N PRO A 136 10.59 0.03 12.60
CA PRO A 136 10.23 1.26 11.91
C PRO A 136 9.78 1.04 10.45
N ALA A 137 10.44 0.14 9.71
CA ALA A 137 10.07 -0.12 8.32
C ALA A 137 8.71 -0.82 8.20
N VAL A 138 8.46 -1.84 9.02
CA VAL A 138 7.16 -2.54 9.06
C VAL A 138 6.05 -1.59 9.49
N ASN A 139 6.30 -0.72 10.47
CA ASN A 139 5.32 0.28 10.90
C ASN A 139 4.93 1.23 9.76
N LYS A 140 5.89 1.69 8.94
CA LYS A 140 5.58 2.53 7.78
C LYS A 140 4.74 1.79 6.73
N VAL A 141 5.01 0.51 6.50
CA VAL A 141 4.20 -0.34 5.61
C VAL A 141 2.76 -0.44 6.14
N LEU A 142 2.58 -0.74 7.42
CA LEU A 142 1.27 -0.85 8.06
C LEU A 142 0.51 0.48 8.05
N GLN A 143 1.21 1.59 8.29
CA GLN A 143 0.62 2.92 8.22
C GLN A 143 0.11 3.22 6.82
N ALA A 144 0.90 2.94 5.78
CA ALA A 144 0.50 3.14 4.39
C ALA A 144 -0.68 2.23 3.99
N ALA A 145 -0.64 0.95 4.37
CA ALA A 145 -1.69 -0.02 4.08
C ALA A 145 -3.02 0.31 4.78
N GLY A 146 -2.96 0.67 6.06
CA GLY A 146 -4.14 0.94 6.89
C GLY A 146 -4.88 2.23 6.56
N ARG A 147 -4.34 3.12 5.71
CA ARG A 147 -5.06 4.36 5.33
C ARG A 147 -6.28 4.10 4.45
N ALA A 148 -6.35 2.95 3.77
CA ALA A 148 -7.43 2.63 2.84
C ALA A 148 -8.73 2.15 3.51
N ILE A 149 -8.63 1.66 4.75
CA ILE A 149 -9.74 1.02 5.47
C ILE A 149 -9.85 1.71 6.83
N ARG A 150 -10.82 2.62 6.97
CA ARG A 150 -11.01 3.44 8.20
C ARG A 150 -12.33 3.18 8.89
N SER A 151 -13.34 2.76 8.14
CA SER A 151 -14.65 2.37 8.65
C SER A 151 -14.95 0.91 8.34
N GLU A 152 -15.88 0.32 9.09
CA GLU A 152 -16.37 -1.05 8.84
C GLU A 152 -17.03 -1.22 7.46
N ARG A 153 -17.39 -0.10 6.81
CA ARG A 153 -17.98 -0.06 5.47
C ARG A 153 -16.94 0.11 4.38
N ASP A 154 -15.70 0.45 4.74
CA ASP A 154 -14.64 0.54 3.75
C ASP A 154 -14.18 -0.85 3.32
N ARG A 155 -13.91 -0.99 2.03
CA ARG A 155 -13.45 -2.21 1.38
C ARG A 155 -12.37 -1.81 0.38
N ALA A 156 -11.14 -2.23 0.65
CA ALA A 156 -10.01 -2.01 -0.24
C ALA A 156 -9.11 -3.25 -0.26
N ALA A 157 -8.57 -3.57 -1.42
CA ALA A 157 -7.54 -4.61 -1.53
C ALA A 157 -6.19 -4.04 -1.05
N ILE A 158 -5.51 -4.73 -0.14
CA ILE A 158 -4.15 -4.39 0.31
C ILE A 158 -3.17 -5.37 -0.31
N ILE A 159 -2.21 -4.85 -1.07
CA ILE A 159 -1.19 -5.63 -1.77
C ILE A 159 0.18 -5.19 -1.25
N LEU A 160 0.97 -6.17 -0.80
CA LEU A 160 2.34 -5.94 -0.37
C LEU A 160 3.29 -6.57 -1.40
N LEU A 161 4.02 -5.72 -2.12
CA LEU A 161 5.10 -6.15 -3.03
C LEU A 161 6.41 -6.22 -2.26
N GLU A 162 6.45 -7.09 -1.25
CA GLU A 162 7.57 -7.28 -0.35
C GLU A 162 7.58 -8.72 0.19
N GLY A 163 8.55 -9.52 -0.25
CA GLY A 163 8.66 -10.93 0.16
C GLY A 163 9.13 -11.11 1.60
N ARG A 164 9.95 -10.17 2.11
CA ARG A 164 10.55 -10.29 3.45
C ARG A 164 9.52 -10.33 4.57
N LEU A 165 8.32 -9.77 4.36
CA LEU A 165 7.23 -9.81 5.35
C LEU A 165 6.76 -11.23 5.67
N LEU A 166 7.06 -12.21 4.82
CA LEU A 166 6.79 -13.63 5.07
C LEU A 166 7.87 -14.32 5.91
N GLU A 167 9.05 -13.69 6.07
CA GLU A 167 10.13 -14.24 6.87
C GLU A 167 9.81 -14.07 8.37
N PRO A 168 10.15 -15.05 9.24
CA PRO A 168 9.83 -15.01 10.67
C PRO A 168 10.27 -13.72 11.38
N ARG A 169 11.37 -13.13 10.92
CA ARG A 169 11.94 -11.90 11.48
C ARG A 169 11.02 -10.68 11.31
N TYR A 170 10.34 -10.57 10.17
CA TYR A 170 9.45 -9.47 9.83
C TYR A 170 8.00 -9.79 10.15
N ALA A 171 7.57 -11.04 9.93
CA ALA A 171 6.20 -11.49 10.21
C ALA A 171 5.80 -11.25 11.67
N ARG A 172 6.72 -11.46 12.63
CA ARG A 172 6.47 -11.16 14.07
C ARG A 172 6.24 -9.68 14.40
N CYS A 173 6.54 -8.78 13.47
CA CYS A 173 6.29 -7.35 13.61
C CYS A 173 4.91 -6.94 13.06
N LEU A 174 4.21 -7.84 12.39
CA LEU A 174 2.84 -7.62 11.91
C LEU A 174 1.84 -7.85 13.05
N PRO A 175 0.71 -7.11 13.07
CA PRO A 175 -0.39 -7.39 13.96
C PRO A 175 -0.90 -8.84 13.80
N PRO A 176 -1.38 -9.50 14.86
CA PRO A 176 -1.85 -10.90 14.78
C PRO A 176 -3.01 -11.11 13.80
N ASP A 177 -3.83 -10.10 13.59
CA ASP A 177 -4.97 -10.06 12.67
C ASP A 177 -4.59 -9.64 11.24
N PHE A 178 -3.32 -9.28 11.03
CA PHE A 178 -2.79 -8.94 9.72
C PHE A 178 -2.20 -10.19 9.05
N GLU A 179 -3.09 -11.05 8.54
CA GLU A 179 -2.68 -12.28 7.87
C GLU A 179 -2.06 -11.99 6.50
N THR A 180 -0.79 -12.39 6.31
CA THR A 180 -0.10 -12.30 5.02
C THR A 180 0.07 -13.67 4.41
N ARG A 181 -0.26 -13.80 3.12
CA ARG A 181 -0.07 -15.04 2.37
C ARG A 181 0.62 -14.77 1.02
N PRO A 182 1.55 -15.64 0.58
CA PRO A 182 2.12 -15.51 -0.75
C PRO A 182 1.07 -15.78 -1.82
N SER A 183 1.17 -15.06 -2.93
CA SER A 183 0.37 -15.20 -4.13
C SER A 183 1.29 -15.24 -5.35
N LYS A 184 0.86 -15.95 -6.39
CA LYS A 184 1.52 -16.00 -7.71
C LYS A 184 0.72 -15.25 -8.77
N VAL A 185 -0.54 -14.93 -8.48
CA VAL A 185 -1.53 -14.42 -9.44
C VAL A 185 -2.32 -13.26 -8.81
N PRO A 186 -1.66 -12.13 -8.51
CA PRO A 186 -2.21 -11.09 -7.64
C PRO A 186 -3.43 -10.46 -8.29
N ALA A 187 -3.33 -10.15 -9.59
CA ALA A 187 -4.37 -9.49 -10.35
C ALA A 187 -5.66 -10.34 -10.38
N SER A 188 -5.53 -11.67 -10.53
CA SER A 188 -6.68 -12.57 -10.51
C SER A 188 -7.34 -12.63 -9.13
N GLU A 189 -6.55 -12.71 -8.05
CA GLU A 189 -7.08 -12.73 -6.69
C GLU A 189 -7.72 -11.39 -6.28
N ILE A 190 -7.12 -10.27 -6.68
CA ILE A 190 -7.66 -8.93 -6.43
C ILE A 190 -8.97 -8.76 -7.18
N ARG A 191 -9.03 -9.17 -8.46
CA ARG A 191 -10.27 -9.16 -9.24
C ARG A 191 -11.38 -9.95 -8.53
N ALA A 192 -11.09 -11.19 -8.15
CA ALA A 192 -12.07 -12.04 -7.47
C ALA A 192 -12.53 -11.45 -6.14
N PHE A 193 -11.63 -10.85 -5.36
CA PHE A 193 -11.97 -10.15 -4.11
C PHE A 193 -12.92 -8.97 -4.35
N LEU A 194 -12.64 -8.15 -5.38
CA LEU A 194 -13.45 -6.98 -5.70
C LEU A 194 -14.82 -7.37 -6.25
N GLU A 195 -14.89 -8.39 -7.11
CA GLU A 195 -16.14 -8.92 -7.66
C GLU A 195 -17.04 -9.56 -6.58
N ALA A 196 -16.45 -10.31 -5.64
CA ALA A 196 -17.19 -10.90 -4.52
C ALA A 196 -17.72 -9.86 -3.52
N SER A 197 -17.20 -8.63 -3.58
CA SER A 197 -17.57 -7.52 -2.69
C SER A 197 -18.61 -6.58 -3.29
N GLU A 198 -19.01 -6.77 -4.56
CA GLU A 198 -20.12 -6.01 -5.14
C GLU A 198 -21.45 -6.44 -4.49
N PRO A 199 -22.27 -5.50 -3.98
CA PRO A 199 -23.57 -5.86 -3.44
C PRO A 199 -24.42 -6.47 -4.56
N ILE A 200 -24.91 -7.69 -4.36
CA ILE A 200 -26.02 -8.23 -5.14
C ILE A 200 -27.16 -7.23 -4.98
N ALA A 201 -27.53 -6.53 -6.05
CA ALA A 201 -28.67 -5.65 -6.05
C ALA A 201 -29.93 -6.51 -5.83
N ASP A 202 -30.42 -6.59 -4.59
CA ASP A 202 -31.78 -7.06 -4.32
C ASP A 202 -32.73 -6.03 -4.93
N GLU A 203 -33.70 -6.49 -5.73
CA GLU A 203 -34.73 -5.71 -6.44
C GLU A 203 -35.63 -4.87 -5.50
N ARG A 204 -35.35 -4.83 -4.19
CA ARG A 204 -36.09 -4.08 -3.17
C ARG A 204 -35.35 -2.89 -2.57
N GLY A 205 -34.15 -2.54 -3.03
CA GLY A 205 -33.46 -1.34 -2.58
C GLY A 205 -33.07 -1.32 -1.10
N ALA A 206 -32.98 -2.49 -0.45
CA ALA A 206 -32.47 -2.63 0.91
C ALA A 206 -31.02 -3.16 0.86
N LEU A 207 -30.08 -2.41 1.44
CA LEU A 207 -28.72 -2.90 1.69
C LEU A 207 -28.79 -4.12 2.63
N PRO A 208 -28.12 -5.24 2.32
CA PRO A 208 -28.12 -6.39 3.20
C PRO A 208 -27.47 -6.06 4.55
N PRO A 209 -27.94 -6.67 5.65
CA PRO A 209 -27.38 -6.45 6.98
C PRO A 209 -25.91 -6.89 7.02
N THR A 210 -25.08 -6.01 7.57
CA THR A 210 -23.63 -6.13 7.70
C THR A 210 -23.25 -7.39 8.49
N LEU A 211 -22.73 -8.40 7.79
CA LEU A 211 -21.91 -9.44 8.43
C LEU A 211 -20.59 -8.80 8.86
N GLY A 212 -20.36 -8.83 10.18
CA GLY A 212 -19.15 -8.34 10.83
C GLY A 212 -17.89 -9.03 10.31
N ALA A 213 -16.78 -8.31 10.48
CA ALA A 213 -15.42 -8.72 10.14
C ALA A 213 -15.26 -9.14 8.67
N THR A 214 -15.05 -8.16 7.78
CA THR A 214 -14.28 -8.47 6.58
C THR A 214 -12.88 -8.85 7.02
N PRO A 215 -12.38 -10.05 6.66
CA PRO A 215 -10.97 -10.30 6.82
C PRO A 215 -10.23 -9.32 5.91
N ALA A 216 -9.23 -8.63 6.45
CA ALA A 216 -8.23 -7.96 5.65
C ALA A 216 -7.44 -9.03 4.90
N VAL A 217 -8.00 -9.57 3.81
CA VAL A 217 -7.30 -10.58 2.99
C VAL A 217 -6.28 -9.83 2.16
N ALA A 218 -5.02 -9.87 2.60
CA ALA A 218 -3.87 -9.36 1.86
C ALA A 218 -3.29 -10.47 0.97
N PRO A 219 -3.57 -10.50 -0.36
CA PRO A 219 -2.76 -11.29 -1.28
C PRO A 219 -1.38 -10.62 -1.41
N ALA A 220 -0.35 -11.19 -0.77
CA ALA A 220 1.03 -10.70 -0.89
C ALA A 220 1.69 -11.26 -2.15
N ILE A 221 2.50 -10.49 -2.88
CA ILE A 221 3.41 -11.08 -3.88
C ILE A 221 4.86 -10.78 -3.61
N VAL A 222 5.54 -11.91 -3.36
CA VAL A 222 6.92 -12.30 -3.57
C VAL A 222 7.66 -11.41 -4.57
N GLY A 223 8.52 -10.55 -4.04
CA GLY A 223 9.78 -10.21 -4.70
C GLY A 223 10.82 -11.22 -4.26
N ASN A 224 11.35 -12.03 -5.18
CA ASN A 224 12.65 -12.67 -4.93
C ASN A 224 13.67 -11.53 -4.97
N GLY A 225 14.11 -11.11 -3.79
CA GLY A 225 15.49 -10.67 -3.59
C GLY A 225 16.39 -11.90 -3.53
#